data_AF-A0A0G0MVT0-F1
#
_entry.id   AF-A0A0G0MVT0-F1
#
_cell.length_a   1.000
_cell.length_b   1.000
_cell.length_c   1.000
_cell.angle_alpha   90.00
_cell.angle_beta   90.00
_cell.angle_gamma   90.00
#
_symmetry.space_group_name_H-M   'P 1'
#
loop_
_entity.id
_entity.type
_entity.pdbx_description
1 polymer ?
#
loop_
_entity_poly.entity_id
_entity_poly.type
_entity_poly.pdbx_seq_one_letter_code
_entity_poly.pdbx_strand_id
1 'polypeptide(L)'
;MKKALTPVARRLRSDPTEVERHLWHVLRAKSLGVKFRRQAVIGRYIVDFVCFEKKLVIEGSMIRVGGIFRGMNGSEGRGLRF
;
A
#
# COMPACT_ATOMS: atom_id res chain seq x y z
N MET A 1 19.21 -1.43 -2.11
CA MET A 1 19.02 -0.68 -0.84
C MET A 1 17.57 -0.86 -0.36
N LYS A 2 17.30 -1.77 0.60
CA LYS A 2 15.93 -2.14 1.05
C LYS A 2 15.58 -1.69 2.48
N LYS A 3 16.39 -0.87 3.16
CA LYS A 3 16.42 -0.86 4.64
C LYS A 3 15.76 0.32 5.37
N ALA A 4 15.57 1.50 4.77
CA ALA A 4 15.17 2.68 5.55
C ALA A 4 13.69 2.73 5.97
N LEU A 5 12.77 2.25 5.10
CA LEU A 5 11.32 2.42 5.32
C LEU A 5 10.65 1.23 6.01
N THR A 6 11.33 0.09 6.13
CA THR A 6 10.76 -1.11 6.77
C THR A 6 10.43 -0.91 8.25
N PRO A 7 11.28 -0.25 9.08
CA PRO A 7 10.94 0.05 10.47
C PRO A 7 9.71 0.95 10.59
N VAL A 8 9.64 2.01 9.77
CA VAL A 8 8.50 2.92 9.71
C VAL A 8 7.22 2.17 9.34
N ALA A 9 7.27 1.33 8.31
CA ALA A 9 6.14 0.51 7.91
C ALA A 9 5.72 -0.50 9.00
N ARG A 10 6.62 -0.96 9.87
CA ARG A 10 6.23 -1.81 11.01
C ARG A 10 5.52 -1.00 12.10
N ARG A 11 5.99 0.20 12.41
CA ARG A 11 5.36 1.11 13.38
C ARG A 11 3.95 1.49 12.93
N LEU A 12 3.79 1.84 11.66
CA LEU A 12 2.46 2.13 11.10
C LEU A 12 1.54 0.90 11.23
N ARG A 13 2.07 -0.33 11.20
CA ARG A 13 1.27 -1.55 11.28
C ARG A 13 0.74 -1.83 12.68
N SER A 14 1.42 -1.33 13.70
CA SER A 14 1.01 -1.46 15.10
C SER A 14 0.02 -0.40 15.53
N ASP A 15 -0.01 0.75 14.86
CA ASP A 15 -0.81 1.91 15.26
C ASP A 15 -1.53 2.55 14.05
N PRO A 16 -2.53 1.86 13.46
CA PRO A 16 -3.29 2.40 12.34
C PRO A 16 -4.37 3.39 12.81
N THR A 17 -4.71 4.33 11.94
CA THR A 17 -5.90 5.17 12.14
C THR A 17 -7.17 4.33 12.21
N GLU A 18 -8.25 4.88 12.75
CA GLU A 18 -9.53 4.17 12.82
C GLU A 18 -10.08 3.81 11.43
N VAL A 19 -9.93 4.71 10.47
CA VAL A 19 -10.30 4.48 9.07
C VAL A 19 -9.50 3.33 8.48
N GLU A 20 -8.17 3.33 8.65
CA GLU A 20 -7.30 2.24 8.19
C GLU A 20 -7.66 0.90 8.85
N ARG A 21 -8.03 0.90 10.13
CA ARG A 21 -8.40 -0.31 10.86
C ARG A 21 -9.67 -0.94 10.28
N HIS A 22 -10.70 -0.14 10.05
CA HIS A 22 -11.94 -0.58 9.43
C HIS A 22 -11.71 -1.03 8.00
N LEU A 23 -10.95 -0.26 7.22
CA LEU A 23 -10.63 -0.62 5.84
C LEU A 23 -9.82 -1.93 5.79
N TRP A 24 -8.86 -2.14 6.68
CA TRP A 24 -8.12 -3.40 6.75
C TRP A 24 -9.01 -4.59 7.12
N HIS A 25 -10.00 -4.39 8.01
CA HIS A 25 -10.98 -5.43 8.31
C HIS A 25 -11.75 -5.87 7.06
N VAL A 26 -12.14 -4.91 6.21
CA VAL A 26 -12.83 -5.19 4.95
C VAL A 26 -11.90 -5.82 3.91
N LEU A 27 -10.62 -5.44 3.82
CA LEU A 27 -9.70 -5.86 2.75
C LEU A 27 -8.88 -7.13 3.03
N ARG A 28 -8.72 -7.52 4.31
CA ARG A 28 -7.87 -8.65 4.70
C ARG A 28 -8.45 -9.99 4.22
N ALA A 29 -7.61 -11.02 4.28
CA ALA A 29 -8.01 -12.42 4.02
C ALA A 29 -8.65 -12.68 2.64
N LYS A 30 -8.38 -11.82 1.64
CA LYS A 30 -8.96 -11.92 0.28
C LYS A 30 -10.49 -11.90 0.26
N SER A 31 -11.11 -11.19 1.19
CA SER A 31 -12.56 -10.95 1.24
C SER A 31 -13.16 -10.46 -0.08
N LEU A 32 -12.41 -9.69 -0.86
CA LEU A 32 -12.81 -9.16 -2.18
C LEU A 32 -12.28 -10.01 -3.36
N GLY A 33 -11.86 -11.26 -3.12
CA GLY A 33 -11.31 -12.16 -4.13
C GLY A 33 -9.88 -11.86 -4.58
N VAL A 34 -9.28 -10.74 -4.14
CA VAL A 34 -7.91 -10.32 -4.46
C VAL A 34 -7.10 -10.05 -3.20
N LYS A 35 -5.77 -10.16 -3.28
CA LYS A 35 -4.89 -9.93 -2.13
C LYS A 35 -4.51 -8.46 -2.00
N PHE A 36 -4.88 -7.87 -0.86
CA PHE A 36 -4.35 -6.58 -0.40
C PHE A 36 -3.18 -6.76 0.56
N ARG A 37 -2.21 -5.84 0.49
CA ARG A 37 -1.15 -5.66 1.50
C ARG A 37 -1.29 -4.27 2.12
N ARG A 38 -1.08 -4.18 3.43
CA ARG A 38 -1.06 -2.91 4.16
C ARG A 38 0.36 -2.36 4.38
N GLN A 39 0.50 -1.04 4.29
CA GLN A 39 1.71 -0.24 4.55
C GLN A 39 2.91 -0.82 3.80
N ALA A 40 2.71 -1.05 2.51
CA ALA A 40 3.70 -1.68 1.64
C ALA A 40 4.76 -0.66 1.23
N VAL A 41 6.03 -1.02 1.39
CA VAL A 41 7.14 -0.23 0.85
C VAL A 41 7.23 -0.46 -0.65
N ILE A 42 7.09 0.60 -1.43
CA ILE A 42 7.21 0.59 -2.89
C ILE A 42 8.20 1.68 -3.30
N GLY A 43 9.37 1.27 -3.78
CA GLY A 43 10.45 2.21 -4.12
C GLY A 43 10.84 3.06 -2.92
N ARG A 44 10.53 4.36 -2.99
CA ARG A 44 10.82 5.37 -1.94
C ARG A 44 9.59 5.74 -1.09
N TYR A 45 8.47 5.04 -1.26
CA TYR A 45 7.21 5.37 -0.61
C TYR A 45 6.70 4.21 0.24
N ILE A 46 5.87 4.53 1.23
CA ILE A 46 5.03 3.58 1.96
C ILE A 46 3.59 3.90 1.57
N VAL A 47 2.86 2.92 1.03
CA VAL A 47 1.44 3.07 0.67
C VAL A 47 0.56 2.33 1.66
N ASP A 48 -0.57 2.91 2.06
CA ASP A 48 -1.43 2.36 3.13
C ASP A 48 -2.02 1.01 2.76
N PHE A 49 -2.57 0.87 1.55
CA PHE A 49 -3.01 -0.41 1.00
C PHE A 49 -2.65 -0.54 -0.47
N VAL A 50 -2.27 -1.75 -0.89
CA VAL A 50 -2.00 -2.06 -2.30
C VAL A 50 -2.51 -3.43 -2.69
N CYS A 51 -3.15 -3.50 -3.86
CA CYS A 51 -3.43 -4.73 -4.58
C CYS A 51 -2.53 -4.77 -5.82
N PHE A 52 -1.48 -5.60 -5.78
CA PHE A 52 -0.55 -5.75 -6.90
C PHE A 52 -1.22 -6.40 -8.11
N GLU A 53 -2.16 -7.31 -7.90
CA GLU A 53 -2.91 -7.99 -8.96
C GLU A 53 -3.71 -6.99 -9.81
N LYS A 54 -4.32 -6.01 -9.16
CA LYS A 54 -5.14 -4.98 -9.80
C LYS A 54 -4.39 -3.68 -10.06
N LYS A 55 -3.10 -3.59 -9.71
CA LYS A 55 -2.30 -2.37 -9.85
C LYS A 55 -2.97 -1.17 -9.17
N LEU A 56 -3.55 -1.40 -7.99
CA LEU A 56 -4.37 -0.43 -7.25
C LEU A 56 -3.73 -0.08 -5.91
N VAL A 57 -3.67 1.20 -5.58
CA VAL A 57 -3.29 1.73 -4.27
C VAL A 57 -4.51 2.43 -3.65
N ILE A 58 -4.67 2.30 -2.33
CA ILE A 58 -5.67 3.02 -1.54
C ILE A 58 -4.95 3.71 -0.39
N GLU A 59 -5.17 5.01 -0.21
CA GLU A 59 -4.61 5.82 0.88
C GLU A 59 -5.71 6.12 1.92
N GLY A 60 -5.38 5.91 3.19
CA GLY A 60 -6.33 5.85 4.31
C GLY A 60 -6.56 7.16 5.06
N SER A 61 -5.67 8.14 4.90
CA SER A 61 -5.74 9.43 5.63
C SER A 61 -6.68 10.45 4.97
N MET A 62 -7.07 10.23 3.71
CA MET A 62 -8.10 10.99 2.99
C MET A 62 -8.53 10.08 1.85
N ILE A 63 -9.83 9.81 1.66
CA ILE A 63 -10.30 8.94 0.57
C ILE A 63 -9.95 9.62 -0.78
N ARG A 64 -8.73 9.39 -1.26
CA ARG A 64 -8.33 9.50 -2.66
C ARG A 64 -8.14 8.07 -3.15
N VAL A 65 -8.97 7.65 -4.10
CA VAL A 65 -8.65 6.51 -4.96
C VAL A 65 -7.59 7.03 -5.94
N GLY A 66 -6.33 7.01 -5.51
CA GLY A 66 -5.21 7.61 -6.23
C GLY A 66 -4.37 6.57 -6.96
N GLY A 67 -4.56 6.46 -8.27
CA GLY A 67 -3.54 5.97 -9.19
C GLY A 67 -3.60 4.49 -9.59
N ILE A 68 -3.49 4.26 -10.90
CA ILE A 68 -3.21 2.95 -11.50
C ILE A 68 -1.68 2.79 -11.56
N PHE A 69 -1.18 1.68 -11.01
CA PHE A 69 0.23 1.34 -11.01
C PHE A 69 0.74 1.02 -12.43
N ARG A 70 1.25 2.02 -13.16
CA ARG A 70 1.92 1.80 -14.45
C ARG A 70 3.44 1.69 -14.27
N GLY A 71 3.97 0.50 -14.52
CA GLY A 71 5.38 0.32 -14.91
C GLY A 71 6.40 0.07 -13.79
N MET A 72 6.31 -1.08 -13.12
CA MET A 72 7.46 -1.67 -12.43
C MET A 72 7.81 -3.03 -13.05
N ASN A 73 8.48 -3.01 -14.20
CA ASN A 73 9.38 -4.11 -14.55
C ASN A 73 10.67 -3.89 -13.75
N GLY A 74 11.11 -4.93 -13.06
CA GLY A 74 12.13 -4.85 -12.03
C GLY A 74 13.49 -4.44 -12.57
N SER A 75 13.83 -3.15 -12.47
CA SER A 75 15.20 -2.61 -12.38
C SER A 75 15.23 -1.08 -12.42
N GLU A 76 14.19 -0.41 -12.95
CA GLU A 76 14.20 1.06 -13.07
C GLU A 76 13.29 1.74 -12.06
N GLY A 77 13.87 2.69 -11.31
CA GLY A 77 13.20 3.52 -10.32
C GLY A 77 12.26 4.56 -10.94
N ARG A 78 11.19 4.13 -11.61
CA ARG A 78 10.07 4.99 -11.96
C ARG A 78 9.04 4.93 -10.82
N GLY A 79 8.87 6.08 -10.15
CA GLY A 79 8.10 6.22 -8.92
C GLY A 79 6.60 5.96 -9.08
N LEU A 80 5.93 5.77 -7.94
CA LEU A 80 4.48 5.87 -7.84
C LEU A 80 4.04 7.23 -8.42
N ARG A 81 3.26 7.21 -9.50
CA ARG A 81 2.56 8.38 -10.03
C ARG A 81 1.09 8.21 -9.66
N PHE A 82 0.58 9.15 -8.88
CA PHE A 82 -0.80 9.21 -8.43
C PHE A 82 -1.70 9.78 -9.53
#